data_AF-A0A959KWV9-F1
#
_entry.id   AF-A0A959KWV9-F1
#
_cell.length_a   1.000
_cell.length_b   1.000
_cell.length_c   1.000
_cell.angle_alpha   90.00
_cell.angle_beta   90.00
_cell.angle_gamma   90.00
#
_symmetry.space_group_name_H-M   'P 1'
#
loop_
_entity.id
_entity.type
_entity.pdbx_description
1 polymer ?
#
loop_
_entity_poly.entity_id
_entity_poly.type
_entity_poly.pdbx_seq_one_letter_code
_entity_poly.pdbx_strand_id
1 'polypeptide(L)'
;MQIKASKEAILPKQLLWVVGLLAVVLTISVALTSRPSPPTHSFSAPIPDSTLAFLQKRSSLPQVLKHFHRYELFLSVREDAAQKLPDDLRNQLKELGGEELSQIQKGESYVGLIAEGRFQAEKRSAQERVSLQHQGIQISSTGQMGDEPSRLKTREETYPAEQPGLHVFVLTSDGRLIGSYAFDFQNEEKPLAKSEVSPPYFPGVDKIEIVLDQESYAQLEEKRKEALRSGVLLTGDEDLVPGRIVYKDQEYKGELRLKG
;
A
#
# COMPACT_ATOMS: atom_id res chain seq x y z
N MET A 1 -34.34 -81.41 5.71
CA MET A 1 -34.18 -80.23 4.82
C MET A 1 -35.40 -79.33 5.00
N GLN A 2 -35.28 -78.27 5.80
CA GLN A 2 -36.21 -77.12 5.82
C GLN A 2 -35.40 -75.91 6.28
N ILE A 3 -35.22 -74.94 5.39
CA ILE A 3 -34.61 -73.64 5.68
C ILE A 3 -35.76 -72.68 5.97
N LYS A 4 -35.79 -72.09 7.17
CA LYS A 4 -36.71 -71.00 7.53
C LYS A 4 -36.16 -69.68 7.00
N ALA A 5 -36.99 -68.98 6.22
CA ALA A 5 -36.70 -67.67 5.67
C ALA A 5 -36.75 -66.57 6.75
N SER A 6 -35.80 -65.64 6.65
CA SER A 6 -35.65 -64.46 7.51
C SER A 6 -36.61 -63.35 7.10
N LYS A 7 -37.20 -62.67 8.09
CA LYS A 7 -38.08 -61.51 7.95
C LYS A 7 -37.29 -60.27 7.50
N GLU A 8 -37.75 -59.60 6.45
CA GLU A 8 -37.26 -58.27 6.05
C GLU A 8 -37.76 -57.20 7.03
N ALA A 9 -36.83 -56.33 7.46
CA ALA A 9 -37.12 -55.20 8.32
C ALA A 9 -37.59 -54.00 7.46
N ILE A 10 -38.87 -53.65 7.59
CA ILE A 10 -39.46 -52.46 6.99
C ILE A 10 -39.04 -51.25 7.85
N LEU A 11 -37.96 -50.57 7.45
CA LEU A 11 -37.59 -49.27 8.00
C LEU A 11 -38.57 -48.20 7.46
N PRO A 12 -39.31 -47.47 8.32
CA PRO A 12 -40.40 -46.60 7.87
C PRO A 12 -39.84 -45.31 7.25
N LYS A 13 -40.22 -45.07 5.99
CA LYS A 13 -39.96 -43.83 5.20
C LYS A 13 -40.23 -42.51 5.94
N GLN A 14 -40.99 -42.55 7.04
CA GLN A 14 -41.32 -41.37 7.85
C GLN A 14 -40.10 -40.81 8.62
N LEU A 15 -39.12 -41.64 8.99
CA LEU A 15 -37.93 -41.16 9.71
C LEU A 15 -37.01 -40.28 8.83
N LEU A 16 -36.93 -40.61 7.53
CA LEU A 16 -36.13 -39.87 6.55
C LEU A 16 -36.67 -38.46 6.28
N TRP A 17 -37.99 -38.28 6.32
CA TRP A 17 -38.62 -36.97 6.12
C TRP A 17 -38.34 -36.00 7.27
N VAL A 18 -38.33 -36.49 8.51
CA VAL A 18 -38.07 -35.67 9.70
C VAL A 18 -36.62 -35.17 9.72
N VAL A 19 -35.66 -36.03 9.37
CA VAL A 19 -34.23 -35.65 9.30
C VAL A 19 -33.98 -34.60 8.20
N GLY A 20 -34.64 -34.75 7.04
CA GLY A 20 -34.54 -33.76 5.96
C GLY A 20 -35.06 -32.38 6.35
N LEU A 21 -36.18 -32.32 7.07
CA LEU A 21 -36.80 -31.05 7.47
C LEU A 21 -35.97 -30.33 8.55
N LEU A 22 -35.34 -31.09 9.45
CA LEU A 22 -34.45 -30.54 10.48
C LEU A 22 -33.17 -29.94 9.87
N ALA A 23 -32.62 -30.55 8.81
CA ALA A 23 -31.47 -30.02 8.09
C ALA A 23 -31.78 -28.69 7.37
N VAL A 24 -32.99 -28.54 6.82
CA VAL A 24 -33.42 -27.29 6.14
C VAL A 24 -33.64 -26.14 7.14
N VAL A 25 -34.20 -26.42 8.32
CA VAL A 25 -34.36 -25.40 9.36
C VAL A 25 -33.01 -24.93 9.91
N LEU A 26 -32.03 -25.85 10.01
CA LEU A 26 -30.68 -25.51 10.46
C LEU A 26 -29.94 -24.62 9.44
N THR A 27 -30.08 -24.89 8.13
CA THR A 27 -29.42 -24.07 7.10
C THR A 27 -30.03 -22.67 6.99
N ILE A 28 -31.35 -22.54 7.14
CA ILE A 28 -32.02 -21.22 7.15
C ILE A 28 -31.61 -20.41 8.38
N SER A 29 -31.45 -21.05 9.54
CA SER A 29 -31.03 -20.36 10.78
C SER A 29 -29.60 -19.81 10.67
N VAL A 30 -28.67 -20.57 10.08
CA VAL A 30 -27.29 -20.10 9.83
C VAL A 30 -27.27 -18.94 8.83
N ALA A 31 -28.11 -18.99 7.79
CA ALA A 31 -28.18 -17.93 6.78
C ALA A 31 -28.78 -16.61 7.29
N LEU A 32 -29.64 -16.64 8.32
CA LEU A 32 -30.22 -15.43 8.92
C LEU A 32 -29.31 -14.75 9.94
N THR A 33 -28.37 -15.46 10.54
CA THR A 33 -27.40 -14.89 11.51
C THR A 33 -26.16 -14.30 10.86
N SER A 34 -25.86 -14.63 9.60
CA SER A 34 -24.72 -14.10 8.85
C SER A 34 -25.07 -12.79 8.14
N ARG A 35 -25.63 -11.81 8.87
CA ARG A 35 -25.62 -10.43 8.36
C ARG A 35 -24.19 -9.92 8.43
N PRO A 36 -23.52 -9.61 7.31
CA PRO A 36 -22.21 -8.98 7.36
C PRO A 36 -22.37 -7.69 8.16
N SER A 37 -21.58 -7.56 9.23
CA SER A 37 -21.50 -6.29 9.95
C SER A 37 -21.13 -5.21 8.94
N PRO A 38 -21.76 -4.02 8.97
CA PRO A 38 -21.35 -2.94 8.08
C PRO A 38 -19.84 -2.71 8.26
N PRO A 39 -19.08 -2.52 7.18
CA PRO A 39 -17.63 -2.31 7.27
C PRO A 39 -17.40 -1.16 8.24
N THR A 40 -16.78 -1.46 9.38
CA THR A 40 -16.39 -0.44 10.33
C THR A 40 -15.24 0.31 9.67
N HIS A 41 -15.53 1.50 9.13
CA HIS A 41 -14.51 2.39 8.58
C HIS A 41 -13.64 2.87 9.75
N SER A 42 -12.58 2.12 10.05
CA SER A 42 -11.55 2.55 10.98
C SER A 42 -10.81 3.70 10.33
N PHE A 43 -10.99 4.92 10.86
CA PHE A 43 -10.19 6.06 10.44
C PHE A 43 -8.71 5.77 10.69
N SER A 44 -7.94 5.67 9.61
CA SER A 44 -6.49 5.61 9.67
C SER A 44 -5.97 6.85 10.39
N ALA A 45 -5.10 6.68 11.39
CA ALA A 45 -4.46 7.81 12.04
C ALA A 45 -3.71 8.69 11.01
N PRO A 46 -3.73 10.02 11.17
CA PRO A 46 -2.98 10.91 10.28
C PRO A 46 -1.49 10.57 10.30
N ILE A 47 -0.81 10.77 9.17
CA ILE A 47 0.64 10.59 9.07
C ILE A 47 1.29 11.76 9.85
N PRO A 48 2.23 11.49 10.78
CA PRO A 48 2.90 12.57 11.52
C PRO A 48 3.68 13.50 10.59
N ASP A 49 3.73 14.80 10.93
CA ASP A 49 4.46 15.82 10.13
C ASP A 49 5.95 15.47 9.97
N SER A 50 6.56 14.86 10.99
CA SER A 50 7.94 14.38 10.92
C SER A 50 8.15 13.34 9.81
N THR A 51 7.15 12.49 9.58
CA THR A 51 7.17 11.47 8.54
C THR A 51 6.98 12.11 7.17
N LEU A 52 6.05 13.07 7.04
CA LEU A 52 5.87 13.83 5.81
C LEU A 52 7.15 14.59 5.41
N ALA A 53 7.80 15.26 6.37
CA ALA A 53 9.07 15.94 6.16
C ALA A 53 10.17 14.97 5.72
N PHE A 54 10.21 13.75 6.28
CA PHE A 54 11.17 12.73 5.90
C PHE A 54 10.95 12.21 4.47
N LEU A 55 9.69 11.95 4.08
CA LEU A 55 9.33 11.50 2.73
C LEU A 55 9.78 12.49 1.64
N GLN A 56 9.76 13.80 1.95
CA GLN A 56 10.21 14.86 1.04
C GLN A 56 11.74 14.95 0.89
N LYS A 57 12.50 14.32 1.78
CA LYS A 57 13.97 14.38 1.81
C LYS A 57 14.59 13.24 1.00
N ARG A 58 15.66 13.55 0.25
CA ARG A 58 16.54 12.52 -0.33
C ARG A 58 17.28 11.78 0.78
N SER A 59 17.10 10.47 0.85
CA SER A 59 17.60 9.63 1.94
C SER A 59 18.29 8.38 1.39
N SER A 60 19.23 7.81 2.15
CA SER A 60 19.84 6.51 1.83
C SER A 60 18.99 5.36 2.37
N LEU A 61 19.23 4.14 1.87
CA LEU A 61 18.50 2.95 2.34
C LEU A 61 18.60 2.76 3.87
N PRO A 62 19.78 2.84 4.52
CA PRO A 62 19.86 2.74 5.99
C PRO A 62 19.04 3.80 6.72
N GLN A 63 18.96 5.02 6.19
CA GLN A 63 18.15 6.08 6.78
C GLN A 63 16.66 5.77 6.70
N VAL A 64 16.19 5.25 5.56
CA VAL A 64 14.80 4.82 5.37
C VAL A 64 14.45 3.67 6.32
N LEU A 65 15.27 2.61 6.35
CA LEU A 65 15.04 1.46 7.24
C LEU A 65 14.99 1.88 8.73
N LYS A 66 15.91 2.77 9.15
CA LYS A 66 15.94 3.29 10.51
C LYS A 66 14.73 4.16 10.84
N HIS A 67 14.35 5.07 9.94
CA HIS A 67 13.22 5.98 10.17
C HIS A 67 11.90 5.21 10.27
N PHE A 68 11.69 4.25 9.37
CA PHE A 68 10.45 3.50 9.25
C PHE A 68 10.45 2.14 9.98
N HIS A 69 11.31 1.93 10.98
CA HIS A 69 11.42 0.66 11.71
C HIS A 69 10.11 0.20 12.40
N ARG A 70 9.13 1.09 12.58
CA ARG A 70 7.80 0.77 13.16
C ARG A 70 6.72 0.52 12.12
N TYR A 71 7.06 0.62 10.84
CA TYR A 71 6.15 0.43 9.71
C TYR A 71 6.39 -0.95 9.09
N GLU A 72 5.46 -1.38 8.24
CA GLU A 72 5.70 -2.53 7.38
C GLU A 72 6.39 -2.04 6.11
N LEU A 73 7.53 -2.63 5.79
CA LEU A 73 8.29 -2.33 4.57
C LEU A 73 8.26 -3.54 3.65
N PHE A 74 7.77 -3.34 2.45
CA PHE A 74 7.86 -4.35 1.39
C PHE A 74 9.00 -3.97 0.46
N LEU A 75 9.90 -4.92 0.21
CA LEU A 75 11.06 -4.73 -0.62
C LEU A 75 10.91 -5.55 -1.90
N SER A 76 11.39 -5.02 -3.01
CA SER A 76 11.51 -5.77 -4.25
C SER A 76 12.71 -5.30 -5.07
N VAL A 77 13.38 -6.21 -5.76
CA VAL A 77 14.41 -5.85 -6.75
C VAL A 77 13.79 -5.81 -8.14
N ARG A 78 14.22 -4.86 -8.97
CA ARG A 78 13.98 -4.88 -10.41
C ARG A 78 15.30 -4.77 -11.15
N GLU A 79 15.47 -5.57 -12.20
CA GLU A 79 16.69 -5.64 -13.00
C GLU A 79 17.91 -5.93 -12.11
N ASP A 80 18.91 -5.06 -12.08
CA ASP A 80 20.14 -5.26 -11.31
C ASP A 80 20.24 -4.29 -10.13
N ALA A 81 19.77 -4.71 -8.95
CA ALA A 81 19.94 -3.93 -7.72
C ALA A 81 21.14 -4.38 -6.87
N ALA A 82 21.90 -5.37 -7.33
CA ALA A 82 22.90 -6.05 -6.52
C ALA A 82 24.33 -5.65 -6.89
N GLN A 83 24.55 -5.16 -8.10
CA GLN A 83 25.87 -4.96 -8.68
C GLN A 83 26.82 -4.14 -7.81
N LYS A 84 26.33 -3.04 -7.23
CA LYS A 84 27.13 -2.14 -6.38
C LYS A 84 26.63 -2.08 -4.94
N LEU A 85 25.84 -3.07 -4.49
CA LEU A 85 25.40 -3.13 -3.10
C LEU A 85 26.62 -3.42 -2.19
N PRO A 86 27.07 -2.46 -1.36
CA PRO A 86 28.35 -2.58 -0.65
C PRO A 86 28.31 -3.62 0.47
N ASP A 87 29.47 -4.18 0.82
CA ASP A 87 29.59 -5.23 1.84
C ASP A 87 29.15 -4.77 3.24
N ASP A 88 29.43 -3.51 3.61
CA ASP A 88 28.98 -2.94 4.88
C ASP A 88 27.45 -2.87 4.96
N LEU A 89 26.79 -2.52 3.86
CA LEU A 89 25.34 -2.52 3.77
C LEU A 89 24.77 -3.95 3.76
N ARG A 90 25.40 -4.89 3.06
CA ARG A 90 25.00 -6.32 3.09
C ARG A 90 25.05 -6.88 4.52
N ASN A 91 26.10 -6.56 5.27
CA ASN A 91 26.23 -6.95 6.67
C ASN A 91 25.13 -6.31 7.53
N GLN A 92 24.84 -5.02 7.35
CA GLN A 92 23.73 -4.37 8.07
C GLN A 92 22.37 -5.01 7.76
N LEU A 93 22.10 -5.34 6.50
CA LEU A 93 20.85 -6.01 6.11
C LEU A 93 20.75 -7.40 6.74
N LYS A 94 21.85 -8.14 6.80
CA LYS A 94 21.95 -9.43 7.48
C LYS A 94 21.68 -9.32 8.98
N GLU A 95 22.19 -8.29 9.65
CA GLU A 95 21.92 -8.02 11.08
C GLU A 95 20.43 -7.76 11.36
N LEU A 96 19.68 -7.25 10.38
CA LEU A 96 18.23 -7.08 10.44
C LEU A 96 17.46 -8.40 10.16
N GLY A 97 18.16 -9.50 9.86
CA GLY A 97 17.60 -10.80 9.48
C GLY A 97 17.46 -11.03 7.97
N GLY A 98 18.02 -10.15 7.14
CA GLY A 98 17.92 -10.18 5.67
C GLY A 98 18.95 -11.11 5.04
N GLU A 99 18.83 -12.42 5.30
CA GLU A 99 19.78 -13.42 4.81
C GLU A 99 19.77 -13.51 3.28
N GLU A 100 18.61 -13.44 2.66
CA GLU A 100 18.50 -13.54 1.20
C GLU A 100 18.94 -12.26 0.50
N LEU A 101 18.50 -11.09 0.99
CA LEU A 101 18.89 -9.81 0.39
C LEU A 101 20.39 -9.54 0.54
N SER A 102 21.00 -9.90 1.68
CA SER A 102 22.45 -9.71 1.87
C SER A 102 23.28 -10.49 0.86
N GLN A 103 22.73 -11.57 0.30
CA GLN A 103 23.37 -12.45 -0.67
C GLN A 103 22.90 -12.21 -2.11
N ILE A 104 22.06 -11.20 -2.34
CA ILE A 104 21.49 -10.92 -3.66
C ILE A 104 22.59 -10.75 -4.71
N GLN A 105 22.45 -11.45 -5.83
CA GLN A 105 23.34 -11.37 -6.98
C GLN A 105 22.68 -10.60 -8.13
N LYS A 106 23.50 -10.26 -9.12
CA LYS A 106 23.09 -9.55 -10.31
C LYS A 106 21.93 -10.27 -11.02
N GLY A 107 20.85 -9.53 -11.26
CA GLY A 107 19.70 -9.97 -12.05
C GLY A 107 18.72 -10.90 -11.34
N GLU A 108 18.99 -11.28 -10.08
CA GLU A 108 18.09 -12.14 -9.31
C GLU A 108 16.77 -11.43 -8.97
N SER A 109 15.69 -12.22 -8.98
CA SER A 109 14.38 -11.78 -8.48
C SER A 109 14.41 -11.82 -6.96
N TYR A 110 13.91 -10.76 -6.32
CA TYR A 110 13.86 -10.70 -4.86
C TYR A 110 12.63 -9.95 -4.37
N VAL A 111 12.04 -10.46 -3.30
CA VAL A 111 11.05 -9.76 -2.47
C VAL A 111 11.33 -10.00 -0.99
N GLY A 112 11.02 -9.00 -0.17
CA GLY A 112 11.14 -9.11 1.28
C GLY A 112 10.06 -8.33 2.02
N LEU A 113 9.83 -8.71 3.28
CA LEU A 113 8.99 -8.01 4.23
C LEU A 113 9.81 -7.72 5.49
N ILE A 114 9.92 -6.45 5.85
CA ILE A 114 10.40 -6.00 7.16
C ILE A 114 9.20 -5.52 7.96
N ALA A 115 9.06 -6.04 9.18
CA ALA A 115 8.13 -5.50 10.16
C ALA A 115 8.81 -5.48 11.53
N GLU A 116 8.47 -4.48 12.35
CA GLU A 116 9.11 -4.26 13.66
C GLU A 116 10.64 -4.11 13.56
N GLY A 117 11.11 -3.54 12.44
CA GLY A 117 12.52 -3.27 12.18
C GLY A 117 13.35 -4.51 11.84
N ARG A 118 12.74 -5.65 11.55
CA ARG A 118 13.43 -6.89 11.15
C ARG A 118 12.77 -7.57 9.97
N PHE A 119 13.55 -8.32 9.20
CA PHE A 119 13.01 -9.18 8.15
C PHE A 119 12.15 -10.29 8.76
N GLN A 120 10.93 -10.41 8.26
CA GLN A 120 9.96 -11.43 8.66
C GLN A 120 9.81 -12.51 7.59
N ALA A 121 9.99 -12.14 6.32
CA ALA A 121 9.93 -13.05 5.19
C ALA A 121 10.77 -12.53 4.03
N GLU A 122 11.42 -13.45 3.33
CA GLU A 122 12.19 -13.17 2.11
C GLU A 122 11.96 -14.29 1.10
N LYS A 123 12.03 -13.95 -0.18
CA LYS A 123 12.17 -14.91 -1.28
C LYS A 123 13.11 -14.36 -2.31
N ARG A 124 14.00 -15.21 -2.80
CA ARG A 124 14.98 -14.92 -3.83
C ARG A 124 14.99 -16.04 -4.86
N SER A 125 15.20 -15.69 -6.11
CA SER A 125 15.43 -16.68 -7.17
C SER A 125 16.24 -16.10 -8.31
N ALA A 126 17.21 -16.87 -8.79
CA ALA A 126 17.96 -16.56 -10.00
C ALA A 126 17.20 -16.89 -11.29
N GLN A 127 16.09 -17.64 -11.20
CA GLN A 127 15.51 -18.34 -12.36
C GLN A 127 14.02 -18.04 -12.58
N GLU A 128 13.31 -17.58 -11.56
CA GLU A 128 11.87 -17.38 -11.62
C GLU A 128 11.42 -16.11 -10.88
N ARG A 129 10.22 -15.68 -11.23
CA ARG A 129 9.50 -14.63 -10.50
C ARG A 129 9.25 -15.10 -9.07
N VAL A 130 9.49 -14.21 -8.11
CA VAL A 130 9.16 -14.44 -6.71
C VAL A 130 8.00 -13.55 -6.26
N SER A 131 7.22 -14.04 -5.29
CA SER A 131 6.13 -13.27 -4.69
C SER A 131 5.89 -13.65 -3.24
N LEU A 132 5.61 -12.64 -2.42
CA LEU A 132 5.22 -12.75 -1.02
C LEU A 132 3.81 -12.17 -0.83
N GLN A 133 3.02 -12.80 0.03
CA GLN A 133 1.69 -12.34 0.40
C GLN A 133 1.60 -12.22 1.92
N HIS A 134 1.11 -11.08 2.40
CA HIS A 134 0.97 -10.77 3.82
C HIS A 134 -0.28 -9.90 4.02
N GLN A 135 -1.22 -10.35 4.85
CA GLN A 135 -2.44 -9.61 5.21
C GLN A 135 -3.30 -9.08 4.03
N GLY A 136 -3.22 -9.73 2.87
CA GLY A 136 -3.93 -9.30 1.65
C GLY A 136 -3.16 -8.28 0.80
N ILE A 137 -1.92 -7.98 1.19
CA ILE A 137 -0.93 -7.27 0.38
C ILE A 137 -0.05 -8.33 -0.30
N GLN A 138 0.27 -8.10 -1.57
CA GLN A 138 1.14 -8.96 -2.36
C GLN A 138 2.28 -8.14 -2.96
N ILE A 139 3.52 -8.55 -2.77
CA ILE A 139 4.68 -8.01 -3.47
C ILE A 139 5.19 -9.08 -4.46
N SER A 140 5.65 -8.65 -5.62
CA SER A 140 6.29 -9.54 -6.59
C SER A 140 7.43 -8.88 -7.35
N SER A 141 8.41 -9.69 -7.74
CA SER A 141 9.59 -9.29 -8.50
C SER A 141 9.94 -10.36 -9.53
N THR A 142 10.35 -9.92 -10.71
CA THR A 142 10.82 -10.71 -11.85
C THR A 142 12.34 -10.59 -12.07
N GLY A 143 13.05 -9.81 -11.24
CA GLY A 143 14.49 -9.57 -11.40
C GLY A 143 14.79 -8.98 -12.78
N GLN A 144 15.74 -9.60 -13.50
CA GLN A 144 16.05 -9.30 -14.90
C GLN A 144 15.32 -10.23 -15.90
N MET A 145 14.59 -11.24 -15.41
CA MET A 145 14.06 -12.35 -16.22
C MET A 145 12.74 -12.03 -16.94
N GLY A 146 12.09 -10.90 -16.66
CA GLY A 146 10.79 -10.59 -17.25
C GLY A 146 10.58 -9.10 -17.53
N ASP A 147 9.78 -8.83 -18.56
CA ASP A 147 9.40 -7.47 -18.96
C ASP A 147 8.43 -6.80 -17.98
N GLU A 148 7.83 -7.58 -17.08
CA GLU A 148 6.92 -7.04 -16.07
C GLU A 148 7.69 -6.33 -14.95
N PRO A 149 7.25 -5.13 -14.53
CA PRO A 149 7.82 -4.45 -13.38
C PRO A 149 7.57 -5.24 -12.09
N SER A 150 8.47 -5.08 -11.12
CA SER A 150 8.15 -5.37 -9.73
C SER A 150 6.91 -4.57 -9.32
N ARG A 151 6.08 -5.10 -8.42
CA ARG A 151 4.83 -4.43 -8.04
C ARG A 151 4.35 -4.83 -6.66
N LEU A 152 3.80 -3.86 -5.96
CA LEU A 152 3.05 -4.03 -4.73
C LEU A 152 1.55 -3.92 -5.04
N LYS A 153 0.79 -4.95 -4.70
CA LYS A 153 -0.66 -4.98 -4.81
C LYS A 153 -1.27 -4.94 -3.42
N THR A 154 -2.07 -3.91 -3.15
CA THR A 154 -2.92 -3.83 -1.97
C THR A 154 -4.36 -4.25 -2.34
N ARG A 155 -5.29 -4.14 -1.40
CA ARG A 155 -6.72 -4.40 -1.69
C ARG A 155 -7.32 -3.38 -2.66
N GLU A 156 -6.78 -2.18 -2.68
CA GLU A 156 -7.38 -1.03 -3.37
C GLU A 156 -6.65 -0.70 -4.67
N GLU A 157 -5.33 -0.88 -4.69
CA GLU A 157 -4.49 -0.37 -5.77
C GLU A 157 -3.27 -1.28 -6.03
N THR A 158 -2.71 -1.17 -7.24
CA THR A 158 -1.44 -1.79 -7.62
C THR A 158 -0.42 -0.70 -7.93
N TYR A 159 0.72 -0.78 -7.27
CA TYR A 159 1.83 0.15 -7.39
C TYR A 159 2.99 -0.50 -8.14
N PRO A 160 3.20 -0.18 -9.43
CA PRO A 160 4.32 -0.68 -10.20
C PRO A 160 5.63 0.02 -9.78
N ALA A 161 6.71 -0.75 -9.73
CA ALA A 161 8.09 -0.29 -9.59
C ALA A 161 8.73 -0.23 -10.98
N GLU A 162 8.58 0.91 -11.65
CA GLU A 162 8.97 1.06 -13.05
C GLU A 162 10.47 1.29 -13.27
N GLN A 163 11.18 1.75 -12.26
CA GLN A 163 12.61 2.06 -12.37
C GLN A 163 13.47 0.85 -11.98
N PRO A 164 14.66 0.66 -12.58
CA PRO A 164 15.63 -0.32 -12.11
C PRO A 164 16.06 -0.05 -10.64
N GLY A 165 16.42 -1.11 -9.91
CA GLY A 165 17.01 -0.98 -8.58
C GLY A 165 16.24 -1.67 -7.46
N LEU A 166 16.62 -1.33 -6.21
CA LEU A 166 15.98 -1.85 -4.99
C LEU A 166 14.84 -0.92 -4.58
N HIS A 167 13.62 -1.45 -4.59
CA HIS A 167 12.42 -0.72 -4.22
C HIS A 167 12.04 -1.00 -2.78
N VAL A 168 11.61 0.04 -2.07
CA VAL A 168 11.06 -0.04 -0.71
C VAL A 168 9.71 0.65 -0.70
N PHE A 169 8.66 -0.09 -0.39
CA PHE A 169 7.31 0.42 -0.17
C PHE A 169 7.04 0.50 1.33
N VAL A 170 6.63 1.68 1.81
CA VAL A 170 6.36 1.94 3.22
C VAL A 170 4.86 1.94 3.46
N LEU A 171 4.38 1.03 4.30
CA LEU A 171 2.97 0.90 4.62
C LEU A 171 2.71 1.14 6.11
N THR A 172 1.60 1.81 6.42
CA THR A 172 1.05 1.85 7.78
C THR A 172 0.48 0.50 8.17
N SER A 173 0.25 0.27 9.47
CA SER A 173 -0.24 -1.01 10.00
C SER A 173 -1.64 -1.43 9.51
N ASP A 174 -2.38 -0.52 8.89
CA ASP A 174 -3.66 -0.76 8.23
C ASP A 174 -3.51 -1.08 6.72
N GLY A 175 -2.29 -1.17 6.21
CA GLY A 175 -1.97 -1.54 4.83
C GLY A 175 -1.98 -0.38 3.83
N ARG A 176 -2.08 0.87 4.27
CA ARG A 176 -2.01 2.05 3.38
C ARG A 176 -0.56 2.38 3.02
N LEU A 177 -0.29 2.54 1.72
CA LEU A 177 0.99 3.01 1.21
C LEU A 177 1.17 4.50 1.54
N ILE A 178 2.26 4.85 2.20
CA ILE A 178 2.60 6.25 2.54
C ILE A 178 3.81 6.78 1.77
N GLY A 179 4.57 5.90 1.11
CA GLY A 179 5.66 6.28 0.23
C GLY A 179 6.35 5.07 -0.39
N SER A 180 6.95 5.26 -1.55
CA SER A 180 7.87 4.31 -2.18
C SER A 180 9.22 4.97 -2.43
N TYR A 181 10.28 4.17 -2.45
CA TYR A 181 11.65 4.58 -2.77
C TYR A 181 12.23 3.63 -3.79
N ALA A 182 13.02 4.14 -4.74
CA ALA A 182 13.82 3.37 -5.68
C ALA A 182 15.31 3.71 -5.50
N PHE A 183 16.12 2.73 -5.12
CA PHE A 183 17.56 2.88 -4.90
C PHE A 183 18.34 2.24 -6.05
N ASP A 184 19.02 3.07 -6.83
CA ASP A 184 19.83 2.65 -7.97
C ASP A 184 21.23 2.15 -7.54
N PHE A 185 21.25 0.94 -7.00
CA PHE A 185 22.49 0.21 -6.70
C PHE A 185 23.14 -0.43 -7.95
N GLN A 186 22.62 -0.17 -9.15
CA GLN A 186 23.27 -0.52 -10.40
C GLN A 186 24.38 0.47 -10.71
N ASN A 187 24.05 1.76 -10.57
CA ASN A 187 24.93 2.86 -10.96
C ASN A 187 25.69 3.47 -9.79
N GLU A 188 25.16 3.43 -8.57
CA GLU A 188 25.74 4.08 -7.39
C GLU A 188 25.91 3.09 -6.22
N GLU A 189 27.01 3.18 -5.47
CA GLU A 189 27.18 2.40 -4.23
C GLU A 189 26.37 2.98 -3.06
N LYS A 190 26.05 4.28 -3.12
CA LYS A 190 25.36 5.02 -2.06
C LYS A 190 24.22 5.88 -2.65
N PRO A 191 23.26 5.27 -3.38
CA PRO A 191 22.18 5.99 -4.01
C PRO A 191 21.34 6.72 -2.96
N LEU A 192 20.94 7.95 -3.30
CA LEU A 192 19.98 8.73 -2.53
C LEU A 192 18.65 8.80 -3.27
N ALA A 193 17.61 8.23 -2.67
CA ALA A 193 16.26 8.22 -3.21
C ALA A 193 15.39 9.28 -2.53
N LYS A 194 14.54 9.96 -3.30
CA LYS A 194 13.41 10.73 -2.76
C LYS A 194 12.18 9.82 -2.80
N SER A 195 11.29 9.93 -1.81
CA SER A 195 10.07 9.15 -1.88
C SER A 195 9.18 9.64 -3.01
N GLU A 196 8.64 8.70 -3.79
CA GLU A 196 7.43 8.93 -4.55
C GLU A 196 6.27 8.85 -3.55
N VAL A 197 5.84 10.04 -3.12
CA VAL A 197 4.72 10.18 -2.19
C VAL A 197 3.46 9.99 -3.01
N SER A 198 2.74 8.90 -2.77
CA SER A 198 1.34 8.85 -3.18
C SER A 198 0.65 10.04 -2.48
N PRO A 199 0.01 10.98 -3.22
CA PRO A 199 -0.65 12.13 -2.60
C PRO A 199 -1.51 11.63 -1.44
N PRO A 200 -1.54 12.34 -0.29
CA PRO A 200 -2.03 11.80 0.95
C PRO A 200 -3.38 11.12 0.73
N TYR A 201 -3.35 9.79 0.76
CA TYR A 201 -4.51 8.99 0.57
C TYR A 201 -5.23 8.99 1.91
N PHE A 202 -6.36 9.70 1.95
CA PHE A 202 -7.30 9.71 3.07
C PHE A 202 -8.48 8.81 2.71
N PRO A 203 -8.35 7.48 2.85
CA PRO A 203 -9.47 6.57 2.56
C PRO A 203 -10.66 6.95 3.45
N GLY A 204 -11.83 7.09 2.83
CA GLY A 204 -13.06 7.46 3.55
C GLY A 204 -13.18 8.94 3.93
N VAL A 205 -12.20 9.78 3.57
CA VAL A 205 -12.39 11.24 3.61
C VAL A 205 -12.76 11.69 2.23
N ASP A 206 -14.01 12.11 2.15
CA ASP A 206 -14.57 13.03 1.18
C ASP A 206 -13.53 14.04 0.64
N LYS A 207 -13.03 13.80 -0.57
CA LYS A 207 -12.05 14.66 -1.24
C LYS A 207 -12.76 15.89 -1.81
N ILE A 208 -12.25 17.05 -1.45
CA ILE A 208 -12.60 18.33 -2.08
C ILE A 208 -11.40 18.73 -2.93
N GLU A 209 -11.58 18.76 -4.25
CA GLU A 209 -10.58 19.26 -5.18
C GLU A 209 -10.97 20.68 -5.59
N ILE A 210 -9.99 21.59 -5.55
CA ILE A 210 -10.18 22.97 -5.97
C ILE A 210 -9.40 23.16 -7.27
N VAL A 211 -10.14 23.39 -8.36
CA VAL A 211 -9.58 23.59 -9.70
C VAL A 211 -9.68 25.06 -10.05
N LEU A 212 -8.52 25.67 -10.28
CA LEU A 212 -8.35 27.05 -10.72
C LEU A 212 -7.81 27.07 -12.15
N ASP A 213 -8.19 28.06 -12.94
CA ASP A 213 -7.44 28.37 -14.15
C ASP A 213 -6.11 29.05 -13.80
N GLN A 214 -5.24 29.16 -14.80
CA GLN A 214 -3.89 29.69 -14.61
C GLN A 214 -3.89 31.16 -14.16
N GLU A 215 -4.86 31.95 -14.63
CA GLU A 215 -4.96 33.38 -14.30
C GLU A 215 -5.39 33.57 -12.84
N SER A 216 -6.44 32.87 -12.43
CA SER A 216 -6.96 32.86 -11.06
C SER A 216 -5.92 32.36 -10.06
N TYR A 217 -5.16 31.32 -10.43
CA TYR A 217 -4.04 30.85 -9.62
C TYR A 217 -2.93 31.90 -9.49
N ALA A 218 -2.57 32.59 -10.58
CA ALA A 218 -1.54 33.63 -10.55
C ALA A 218 -1.92 34.80 -9.63
N GLN A 219 -3.20 35.22 -9.63
CA GLN A 219 -3.70 36.26 -8.74
C GLN A 219 -3.57 35.87 -7.25
N LEU A 220 -3.98 34.64 -6.89
CA LEU A 220 -3.81 34.15 -5.52
C LEU A 220 -2.34 34.06 -5.12
N GLU A 221 -1.46 33.62 -6.01
CA GLU A 221 -0.03 33.49 -5.73
C GLU A 221 0.65 34.87 -5.59
N GLU A 222 0.22 35.88 -6.34
CA GLU A 222 0.67 37.27 -6.16
C GLU A 222 0.24 37.81 -4.80
N LYS A 223 -1.03 37.61 -4.42
CA LYS A 223 -1.57 38.03 -3.12
C LYS A 223 -0.86 37.36 -1.96
N ARG A 224 -0.56 36.06 -2.09
CA ARG A 224 0.27 35.32 -1.14
C ARG A 224 1.66 35.95 -0.99
N LYS A 225 2.32 36.28 -2.10
CA LYS A 225 3.65 36.91 -2.07
C LYS A 225 3.62 38.30 -1.46
N GLU A 226 2.56 39.08 -1.68
CA GLU A 226 2.35 40.35 -0.98
C GLU A 226 2.22 40.12 0.53
N ALA A 227 1.35 39.21 0.96
CA ALA A 227 1.12 38.90 2.36
C ALA A 227 2.40 38.40 3.08
N LEU A 228 3.20 37.58 2.40
CA LEU A 228 4.49 37.12 2.94
C LEU A 228 5.52 38.24 3.08
N ARG A 229 5.47 39.27 2.21
CA ARG A 229 6.36 40.44 2.29
C ARG A 229 5.92 41.41 3.38
N SER A 230 4.63 41.66 3.51
CA SER A 230 4.07 42.57 4.52
C SER A 230 3.94 41.93 5.91
N GLY A 231 3.94 40.59 5.98
CA GLY A 231 3.64 39.83 7.19
C GLY A 231 2.15 39.80 7.55
N VAL A 232 1.28 40.38 6.72
CA VAL A 232 -0.18 40.43 6.94
C VAL A 232 -0.90 40.18 5.63
N LEU A 233 -1.91 39.30 5.66
CA LEU A 233 -2.81 39.09 4.54
C LEU A 233 -3.96 40.11 4.62
N LEU A 234 -3.99 41.06 3.68
CA LEU A 234 -5.12 41.97 3.50
C LEU A 234 -5.96 41.43 2.35
N THR A 235 -7.19 40.99 2.60
CA THR A 235 -8.08 40.51 1.53
C THR A 235 -9.43 41.21 1.55
N GLY A 236 -9.94 41.51 0.36
CA GLY A 236 -11.25 42.09 0.11
C GLY A 236 -12.15 41.19 -0.74
N ASP A 237 -13.21 41.79 -1.29
CA ASP A 237 -14.10 41.11 -2.23
C ASP A 237 -13.50 41.14 -3.65
N GLU A 238 -12.63 42.10 -3.93
CA GLU A 238 -11.84 42.22 -5.15
C GLU A 238 -10.78 41.12 -5.32
N ASP A 239 -10.42 40.42 -4.24
CA ASP A 239 -9.46 39.31 -4.26
C ASP A 239 -10.12 37.93 -4.47
N LEU A 240 -11.43 37.92 -4.73
CA LEU A 240 -12.16 36.70 -5.09
C LEU A 240 -11.84 36.30 -6.53
N VAL A 241 -11.37 35.07 -6.70
CA VAL A 241 -11.09 34.47 -8.01
C VAL A 241 -12.06 33.33 -8.31
N PRO A 242 -12.49 33.15 -9.56
CA PRO A 242 -13.36 32.03 -9.91
C PRO A 242 -12.63 30.70 -9.76
N GLY A 243 -13.35 29.67 -9.31
CA GLY A 243 -12.85 28.32 -9.25
C GLY A 243 -13.95 27.28 -9.30
N ARG A 244 -13.53 26.03 -9.53
CA ARG A 244 -14.41 24.86 -9.48
C ARG A 244 -14.04 24.02 -8.29
N ILE A 245 -15.04 23.64 -7.51
CA ILE A 245 -14.89 22.73 -6.38
C ILE A 245 -15.48 21.39 -6.83
N VAL A 246 -14.65 20.36 -6.93
CA VAL A 246 -15.09 19.00 -7.25
C VAL A 246 -15.21 18.22 -5.94
N TYR A 247 -16.40 17.69 -5.69
CA TYR A 247 -16.72 16.94 -4.48
C TYR A 247 -17.71 15.81 -4.82
N LYS A 248 -17.36 14.55 -4.53
CA LYS A 248 -18.17 13.35 -4.86
C LYS A 248 -18.62 13.33 -6.33
N ASP A 249 -17.68 13.57 -7.24
CA ASP A 249 -17.91 13.63 -8.69
C ASP A 249 -18.92 14.71 -9.14
N GLN A 250 -19.26 15.65 -8.24
CA GLN A 250 -20.09 16.80 -8.55
C GLN A 250 -19.23 18.05 -8.60
N GLU A 251 -19.44 18.85 -9.64
CA GLU A 251 -18.75 20.11 -9.86
C GLU A 251 -19.61 21.27 -9.35
N TYR A 252 -19.02 22.09 -8.49
CA TYR A 252 -19.61 23.31 -7.95
C TYR A 252 -18.80 24.51 -8.43
N LYS A 253 -19.47 25.52 -8.95
CA LYS A 253 -18.83 26.82 -9.24
C LYS A 253 -18.77 27.63 -7.96
N GLY A 254 -17.62 28.22 -7.68
CA GLY A 254 -17.43 29.06 -6.51
C GLY A 254 -16.43 30.18 -6.79
N GLU A 255 -16.37 31.11 -5.84
CA GLU A 255 -15.35 32.13 -5.77
C GLU A 255 -14.47 31.85 -4.56
N LEU A 256 -13.16 32.01 -4.74
CA LEU A 256 -12.15 31.60 -3.79
C LEU A 256 -11.27 32.81 -3.47
N ARG A 257 -10.87 32.95 -2.21
CA ARG A 257 -9.85 33.91 -1.80
C ARG A 257 -8.95 33.30 -0.75
N LEU A 258 -7.76 33.86 -0.62
CA LEU A 258 -6.89 33.52 0.51
C LEU A 258 -7.55 33.98 1.82
N LYS A 259 -7.45 33.14 2.83
CA LYS A 259 -7.86 33.43 4.20
C LYS A 259 -6.70 33.06 5.11
N GLY A 260 -6.30 33.98 5.98
CA GLY A 260 -5.09 33.88 6.80
C GLY A 260 -5.07 34.97 7.84
#